data_AF-A0A6B1GY51-F1
#
_entry.id   AF-A0A6B1GY51-F1
#
_cell.length_a   1.000
_cell.length_b   1.000
_cell.length_c   1.000
_cell.angle_alpha   90.00
_cell.angle_beta   90.00
_cell.angle_gamma   90.00
#
_symmetry.space_group_name_H-M   'P 1'
#
loop_
_entity.id
_entity.type
_entity.pdbx_description
1 polymer ?
#
loop_
_entity_poly.entity_id
_entity_poly.type
_entity_poly.pdbx_seq_one_letter_code
_entity_poly.pdbx_strand_id
1 'polypeptide(L)' 'MKATLYTPIVVACLALVATPALSAQERKPVDVSTLGPQVGERVPDFALPDQHGRSRTLDSIMGEKGAMILFHRSADW' A
#
# COMPACT_ATOMS: atom_id res chain seq x y z
N MET A 1 23.06 47.02 23.33
CA MET A 1 23.96 46.29 22.39
C MET A 1 23.84 44.76 22.50
N LYS A 2 22.72 44.19 22.97
CA LYS A 2 22.50 42.73 23.01
C LYS A 2 21.37 42.30 22.05
N ALA A 3 20.37 43.15 21.83
CA ALA A 3 19.22 42.87 20.95
C ALA A 3 19.60 42.56 19.49
N THR A 4 20.63 43.22 18.95
CA THR A 4 21.11 43.02 17.57
C THR A 4 21.81 41.67 17.35
N LEU A 5 22.29 41.03 18.43
CA LEU A 5 23.00 39.74 18.38
C LEU A 5 22.06 38.53 18.39
N TYR A 6 20.84 38.69 18.92
CA TYR A 6 19.83 37.63 18.95
C TYR A 6 19.01 37.52 17.65
N THR A 7 18.97 38.59 16.85
CA THR A 7 18.23 38.64 15.58
C THR A 7 18.65 37.56 14.57
N PRO A 8 19.95 37.29 14.29
CA PRO A 8 20.33 36.23 13.35
C PRO A 8 20.04 34.83 13.89
N ILE A 9 20.07 34.63 15.21
CA ILE A 9 19.80 33.35 15.87
C ILE A 9 18.30 33.02 15.79
N VAL A 10 17.43 34.00 16.01
CA VAL A 10 15.98 33.83 15.92
C VAL A 10 15.55 33.56 14.46
N VAL A 11 16.16 34.23 13.47
CA VAL A 11 15.88 33.97 12.04
C VAL A 11 16.36 32.58 11.61
N ALA A 12 17.54 32.13 12.07
CA ALA A 12 18.04 30.79 11.78
C ALA A 12 17.17 29.69 12.42
N CYS A 13 16.65 29.90 13.64
CA CYS A 13 15.73 28.98 14.28
C CYS A 13 14.34 28.98 13.61
N LEU A 14 13.86 30.10 13.07
CA LEU A 14 12.58 30.16 12.36
C LEU A 14 12.62 29.40 11.02
N ALA A 15 13.78 29.41 10.35
CA ALA A 15 13.98 28.68 9.10
C ALA A 15 14.04 27.15 9.30
N LEU A 16 14.44 26.68 10.48
CA LEU A 16 14.59 25.25 10.77
C LEU A 16 13.26 24.54 11.13
N VAL A 17 12.22 25.30 11.50
CA VAL A 17 10.92 24.76 11.96
C VAL A 17 9.88 24.65 10.82
N ALA A 18 10.17 25.22 9.65
CA ALA A 18 9.18 25.42 8.58
C ALA A 18 9.13 24.35 7.48
N THR A 19 9.61 23.12 7.71
CA THR A 19 9.52 22.04 6.68
C THR A 19 8.70 20.83 7.10
N PRO A 20 7.37 20.92 7.31
CA PRO A 20 6.50 19.75 7.37
C PRO A 20 5.88 19.44 6.00
N ALA A 21 6.61 19.58 4.89
CA ALA A 21 6.04 19.41 3.54
C ALA A 21 6.87 18.55 2.55
N LEU A 22 8.10 18.14 2.90
CA LEU A 22 8.97 17.48 1.90
C LEU A 22 8.74 15.98 1.70
N SER A 23 7.78 15.37 2.41
CA SER A 23 7.51 13.93 2.30
C SER A 23 6.10 13.59 1.80
N ALA A 24 5.42 14.54 1.14
CA ALA A 24 4.25 14.21 0.33
C ALA A 24 4.74 13.55 -0.98
N GLN A 25 5.16 12.28 -0.88
CA GLN A 25 5.55 11.51 -2.04
C GLN A 25 4.34 11.38 -2.97
N GLU A 26 4.46 11.93 -4.17
CA GLU A 26 3.45 11.82 -5.21
C GLU A 26 3.23 10.33 -5.51
N ARG A 27 2.03 9.82 -5.22
CA ARG A 27 1.71 8.42 -5.48
C ARG A 27 1.57 8.26 -6.98
N LYS A 28 2.51 7.53 -7.59
CA LYS A 28 2.36 7.06 -8.97
C LYS A 28 1.04 6.28 -9.09
N PRO A 29 0.16 6.62 -10.05
CA PRO A 29 -1.04 5.85 -10.32
C PRO A 29 -0.68 4.39 -10.59
N VAL A 30 -1.42 3.47 -9.97
CA VAL A 30 -1.26 2.04 -10.23
C VAL A 30 -2.05 1.71 -11.48
N ASP A 31 -1.38 1.16 -12.49
CA ASP A 31 -2.06 0.64 -13.68
C ASP A 31 -2.70 -0.71 -13.36
N VAL A 32 -3.99 -0.65 -13.01
CA VAL A 32 -4.79 -1.82 -12.63
C VAL A 32 -4.92 -2.85 -13.74
N SER A 33 -4.74 -2.47 -15.01
CA SER A 33 -4.85 -3.40 -16.14
C SER A 33 -3.71 -4.43 -16.17
N THR A 34 -2.60 -4.10 -15.54
CA THR A 34 -1.40 -4.95 -15.47
C THR A 34 -1.35 -5.82 -14.21
N LEU A 35 -2.33 -5.69 -13.31
CA LEU A 35 -2.33 -6.41 -12.05
C LEU A 35 -2.97 -7.80 -12.18
N GLY A 36 -2.27 -8.79 -11.63
CA GLY A 36 -2.76 -10.17 -11.56
C GLY A 36 -2.69 -10.93 -12.89
N PRO A 37 -3.09 -12.21 -12.88
CA PRO A 37 -3.11 -13.05 -14.08
C PRO A 37 -4.05 -12.49 -15.15
N GLN A 38 -3.58 -12.48 -16.40
CA GLN A 38 -4.37 -12.01 -17.55
C GLN A 38 -5.28 -13.12 -18.10
N VAL A 39 -6.26 -12.74 -18.94
CA VAL A 39 -7.14 -13.73 -19.59
C VAL A 39 -6.32 -14.69 -20.43
N GLY A 40 -6.49 -15.99 -20.18
CA GLY A 40 -5.74 -17.06 -20.83
C GLY A 40 -4.43 -17.44 -20.12
N GLU A 41 -3.98 -16.65 -19.15
CA GLU A 41 -2.87 -17.03 -18.27
C GLU A 41 -3.34 -18.00 -17.18
N ARG A 42 -2.42 -18.86 -16.76
CA ARG A 42 -2.66 -19.77 -15.64
C ARG A 42 -2.61 -18.98 -14.33
N VAL A 43 -3.64 -19.18 -13.49
CA VAL A 43 -3.62 -18.69 -12.11
C VAL A 43 -2.54 -19.43 -11.33
N PRO A 44 -1.66 -18.72 -10.58
CA PRO A 44 -0.66 -19.37 -9.73
C PRO A 44 -1.28 -20.27 -8.67
N ASP A 45 -0.63 -21.40 -8.40
CA ASP A 45 -1.03 -22.29 -7.31
C ASP A 45 -0.86 -21.60 -5.96
N PHE A 46 -1.72 -21.98 -5.00
CA PHE A 46 -1.63 -21.52 -3.63
C PHE A 46 -2.01 -22.63 -2.66
N ALA A 47 -1.59 -22.48 -1.40
CA ALA A 47 -2.03 -23.26 -0.25
C ALA A 47 -2.22 -22.30 0.92
N LEU A 48 -3.47 -21.92 1.20
CA LEU A 48 -3.81 -20.89 2.20
C LEU A 48 -4.85 -21.43 3.18
N PRO A 49 -4.80 -21.05 4.48
CA PRO A 49 -5.80 -21.44 5.44
C PRO A 49 -7.15 -20.74 5.16
N ASP A 50 -8.24 -21.49 5.25
CA ASP A 50 -9.59 -20.93 5.27
C ASP A 50 -9.94 -20.36 6.67
N GLN A 51 -11.17 -19.86 6.83
CA GLN A 51 -11.64 -19.27 8.08
C GLN A 51 -11.68 -20.24 9.28
N HIS A 52 -11.55 -21.55 9.04
CA HIS A 52 -11.46 -22.59 10.06
C HIS A 52 -10.02 -23.13 10.21
N GLY A 53 -9.04 -22.48 9.59
CA GLY A 53 -7.63 -22.91 9.59
C GLY A 53 -7.34 -24.12 8.70
N ARG A 54 -8.27 -24.57 7.86
CA ARG A 54 -8.04 -25.70 6.96
C ARG A 54 -7.31 -25.22 5.72
N SER A 55 -6.23 -25.91 5.33
CA SER A 55 -5.50 -25.57 4.11
C SER A 55 -6.37 -25.81 2.88
N ARG A 56 -6.48 -24.79 2.02
CA ARG A 56 -7.14 -24.83 0.72
C ARG A 56 -6.13 -24.55 -0.38
N THR A 57 -6.24 -25.31 -1.45
CA THR A 57 -5.48 -25.14 -2.68
C THR A 57 -6.38 -24.67 -3.82
N LEU A 58 -5.78 -24.18 -4.90
CA LEU A 58 -6.50 -23.82 -6.14
C LEU A 58 -7.36 -25.00 -6.62
N ASP A 59 -6.81 -26.20 -6.68
CA ASP A 59 -7.53 -27.42 -7.08
C ASP A 59 -8.71 -27.72 -6.15
N SER A 60 -8.53 -27.55 -4.83
CA SER A 60 -9.57 -27.89 -3.84
C SER A 60 -10.80 -26.97 -3.90
N ILE A 61 -10.67 -25.77 -4.46
CA ILE A 61 -11.76 -24.80 -4.59
C ILE A 61 -12.39 -24.80 -5.99
N MET A 62 -11.81 -25.54 -6.94
CA MET A 62 -12.29 -25.59 -8.32
C MET A 62 -13.60 -26.38 -8.40
N GLY A 63 -14.65 -25.76 -8.95
CA GLY A 63 -15.90 -26.45 -9.29
C GLY A 63 -15.98 -26.79 -10.78
N GLU A 64 -17.08 -27.42 -11.20
CA GLU A 64 -17.34 -27.75 -12.61
C GLU A 64 -17.31 -26.53 -13.56
N LYS A 65 -17.59 -25.33 -13.01
CA LYS A 65 -17.61 -24.06 -13.74
C LYS A 65 -16.41 -23.16 -13.41
N GLY A 66 -15.40 -23.69 -12.73
CA GLY A 66 -14.25 -22.91 -12.25
C GLY A 66 -14.44 -22.33 -10.84
N ALA A 67 -13.61 -21.36 -10.49
CA ALA A 67 -13.59 -20.69 -9.19
C ALA A 67 -13.54 -19.16 -9.35
N MET A 68 -14.08 -18.42 -8.38
CA MET A 68 -13.95 -16.97 -8.26
C MET A 68 -13.01 -16.64 -7.10
N ILE A 69 -11.97 -15.86 -7.37
CA ILE A 69 -10.99 -15.42 -6.37
C ILE A 69 -11.14 -13.91 -6.16
N LEU A 70 -11.51 -13.49 -4.96
CA LEU A 70 -11.69 -12.08 -4.60
C LEU A 70 -10.55 -11.64 -3.67
N PHE A 71 -9.74 -10.69 -4.14
CA PHE A 71 -8.75 -10.01 -3.30
C PHE A 71 -9.38 -8.74 -2.73
N HIS A 72 -9.40 -8.64 -1.40
CA HIS A 72 -9.79 -7.42 -0.71
C HIS A 72 -8.81 -7.14 0.43
N ARG A 73 -8.61 -5.86 0.72
CA ARG A 73 -8.03 -5.42 2.01
C ARG A 73 -9.19 -4.93 2.88
N SER A 74 -9.09 -5.11 4.19
CA SER A 74 -10.09 -4.62 5.15
C SER A 74 -10.47 -3.18 4.83
N ALA A 75 -11.78 -2.88 4.83
CA ALA A 75 -12.25 -1.51 4.90
C ALA A 75 -12.27 -1.13 6.39
N ASP A 76 -11.49 -0.11 6.76
CA ASP A 76 -11.82 0.65 7.96
C ASP A 76 -13.19 1.29 7.68
N TRP A 77 -14.21 0.91 8.44
CA TRP A 77 -15.57 1.46 8.33
C TRP A 77 -15.78 2.53 9.39
#